data_AF-A0A7V8XNX3-F1
#
_entry.id   AF-A0A7V8XNX3-F1
#
_cell.length_a   1.000
_cell.length_b   1.000
_cell.length_c   1.000
_cell.angle_alpha   90.00
_cell.angle_beta   90.00
_cell.angle_gamma   90.00
#
_symmetry.space_group_name_H-M   'P 1'
#
loop_
_entity.id
_entity.type
_entity.pdbx_description
1 polymer ?
#
loop_
_entity_poly.entity_id
_entity_poly.type
_entity_poly.pdbx_seq_one_letter_code
_entity_poly.pdbx_strand_id
1 'polypeptide(L)'
;MYQYSRAIYRSIKDLIDPYSDPTTQLESRRAVLEQCEQTMERLAADPHYFSKPDRALFQDIRRYFPITAQAQVAWAVREGVGAAVGFIEEQLEAGALDGGIARCRATTRKGKPCQRTPLPERDYCPSHQHLESSTLAA
;
A
#
# COMPACT_ATOMS: atom_id res chain seq x y z
N MET A 1 2.26 10.50 5.66
CA MET A 1 1.30 9.81 4.76
C MET A 1 0.56 10.73 3.81
N TYR A 2 -0.09 11.80 4.28
CA TYR A 2 -0.82 12.74 3.42
C TYR A 2 -0.01 13.34 2.26
N GLN A 3 1.29 13.56 2.45
CA GLN A 3 2.17 14.02 1.38
C GLN A 3 2.29 13.01 0.22
N TYR A 4 2.33 11.71 0.53
CA TYR A 4 2.45 10.64 -0.47
C TYR A 4 1.15 10.46 -1.24
N SER A 5 -0.01 10.46 -0.56
CA SER A 5 -1.31 10.39 -1.25
C SER A 5 -1.49 11.56 -2.22
N ARG A 6 -1.13 12.78 -1.80
CA ARG A 6 -1.20 13.98 -2.65
C ARG A 6 -0.21 13.96 -3.80
N ALA A 7 1.00 13.42 -3.60
CA ALA A 7 1.99 13.26 -4.66
C ALA A 7 1.51 12.27 -5.73
N ILE A 8 1.01 11.10 -5.33
CA ILE A 8 0.43 10.09 -6.24
C ILE A 8 -0.75 10.71 -7.01
N TYR A 9 -1.69 11.34 -6.32
CA TYR A 9 -2.84 11.96 -6.99
C TYR A 9 -2.41 13.01 -8.04
N ARG A 10 -1.45 13.89 -7.69
CA ARG A 10 -0.98 14.93 -8.62
C ARG A 10 -0.30 14.37 -9.86
N SER A 11 0.36 13.22 -9.77
CA SER A 11 1.03 12.61 -10.92
C SER A 11 0.06 11.92 -11.89
N ILE A 12 -1.15 11.56 -11.44
CA ILE A 12 -2.13 10.82 -12.25
C ILE A 12 -3.42 11.59 -12.57
N LYS A 13 -3.75 12.68 -11.86
CA LYS A 13 -5.05 13.38 -11.99
C LYS A 13 -5.39 13.86 -13.41
N ASP A 14 -4.37 14.12 -14.23
CA ASP A 14 -4.51 14.62 -15.59
C ASP A 14 -4.66 13.49 -16.62
N LEU A 15 -4.57 12.24 -16.17
CA LEU A 15 -4.82 11.03 -16.96
C LEU A 15 -6.26 10.50 -16.83
N ILE A 16 -7.05 11.07 -15.91
CA ILE A 16 -8.46 10.70 -15.71
C ILE A 16 -9.24 10.93 -17.00
N ASP A 17 -10.21 10.06 -17.28
CA ASP A 17 -10.94 10.00 -18.55
C ASP A 17 -11.32 11.40 -19.10
N PRO A 18 -10.67 11.84 -20.20
CA PRO A 18 -10.87 13.17 -20.76
C PRO A 18 -12.18 13.31 -21.53
N TYR A 19 -12.85 12.19 -21.86
CA TYR A 19 -14.08 12.18 -22.66
C TYR A 19 -15.34 12.20 -21.81
N SER A 20 -15.20 12.07 -20.48
CA SER A 20 -16.30 12.20 -19.53
C SER A 20 -16.79 13.66 -19.43
N ASP A 21 -18.05 13.84 -19.05
CA ASP A 21 -18.59 15.19 -18.80
C ASP A 21 -17.91 15.83 -17.57
N PRO A 22 -17.95 17.17 -17.42
CA PRO A 22 -17.27 17.86 -16.34
C PRO A 22 -17.68 17.40 -14.92
N THR A 23 -18.93 16.98 -14.73
CA THR A 23 -19.40 16.52 -13.42
C THR A 23 -18.81 15.15 -13.09
N THR A 24 -18.87 14.22 -14.03
CA THR A 24 -18.24 12.90 -13.90
C THR A 24 -16.72 12.99 -13.72
N GLN A 25 -16.06 13.93 -14.41
CA GLN A 25 -14.62 14.14 -14.24
C GLN A 25 -14.26 14.64 -12.83
N LEU A 26 -15.06 15.55 -12.28
CA LEU A 26 -14.87 16.05 -10.91
C LEU A 26 -15.10 14.96 -9.87
N GLU A 27 -16.12 14.12 -10.05
CA GLU A 27 -16.39 12.96 -9.19
C GLU A 27 -15.26 11.94 -9.26
N SER A 28 -14.78 11.64 -10.47
CA SER A 28 -13.64 10.74 -10.68
C SER A 28 -12.37 11.26 -9.99
N ARG A 29 -12.10 12.58 -10.08
CA ARG A 29 -10.98 13.22 -9.37
C ARG A 29 -11.10 13.08 -7.86
N ARG A 30 -12.29 13.30 -7.30
CA ARG A 30 -12.54 13.14 -5.86
C ARG A 30 -12.34 11.70 -5.42
N ALA A 31 -12.90 10.74 -6.17
CA ALA A 31 -12.81 9.33 -5.84
C ALA A 31 -11.36 8.81 -5.92
N VAL A 32 -10.59 9.20 -6.95
CA VAL A 32 -9.17 8.84 -7.05
C VAL A 32 -8.36 9.38 -5.87
N LEU A 33 -8.58 10.64 -5.48
CA LEU A 33 -7.92 11.24 -4.33
C LEU A 33 -8.26 10.49 -3.03
N GLU A 34 -9.55 10.22 -2.82
CA GLU A 34 -10.02 9.49 -1.64
C GLU A 34 -9.39 8.10 -1.55
N GLN A 35 -9.30 7.36 -2.66
CA GLN A 35 -8.65 6.04 -2.68
C GLN A 35 -7.14 6.13 -2.38
N CYS A 36 -6.47 7.19 -2.87
CA CYS A 36 -5.07 7.43 -2.50
C CYS A 36 -4.92 7.69 -1.00
N GLU A 37 -5.81 8.48 -0.39
CA GLU A 37 -5.80 8.77 1.04
C GLU A 37 -6.08 7.51 1.88
N GLN A 38 -7.16 6.77 1.57
CA GLN A 38 -7.53 5.53 2.26
C GLN A 38 -6.40 4.48 2.20
N THR A 39 -5.75 4.32 1.05
CA THR A 39 -4.61 3.39 0.92
C THR A 39 -3.45 3.82 1.81
N MET A 40 -3.10 5.11 1.81
CA MET A 40 -1.99 5.62 2.63
C MET A 40 -2.30 5.58 4.12
N GLU A 41 -3.54 5.80 4.52
CA GLU A 41 -4.00 5.66 5.91
C GLU A 41 -3.91 4.22 6.39
N ARG A 42 -4.40 3.27 5.58
CA ARG A 42 -4.28 1.84 5.89
C ARG A 42 -2.82 1.41 5.99
N LEU A 43 -1.97 1.89 5.08
CA LEU A 43 -0.54 1.60 5.10
C LEU A 43 0.14 2.13 6.37
N ALA A 44 -0.27 3.29 6.88
CA ALA A 44 0.23 3.83 8.14
C ALA A 44 -0.25 3.03 9.36
N ALA A 45 -1.52 2.63 9.36
CA ALA A 45 -2.14 1.94 10.48
C ALA A 45 -1.68 0.48 10.60
N ASP A 46 -1.40 -0.15 9.45
CA ASP A 46 -1.05 -1.56 9.37
C ASP A 46 0.00 -1.83 8.26
N PRO A 47 1.26 -1.42 8.47
CA PRO A 47 2.31 -1.57 7.47
C PRO A 47 2.75 -3.03 7.28
N HIS A 48 2.70 -3.86 8.33
CA HIS A 48 3.16 -5.24 8.26
C HIS A 48 2.15 -6.20 7.61
N TYR A 49 0.86 -5.91 7.68
CA TYR A 49 -0.18 -6.81 7.16
C TYR A 49 -0.88 -6.26 5.89
N PHE A 50 -0.60 -5.03 5.46
CA PHE A 50 -1.09 -4.54 4.16
C PHE A 50 -0.23 -5.05 2.99
N SER A 51 -0.52 -6.28 2.53
CA SER A 51 0.16 -6.88 1.39
C SER A 51 -0.14 -6.16 0.06
N LYS A 52 0.91 -5.80 -0.71
CA LYS A 52 0.82 -5.25 -2.08
C LYS A 52 -0.07 -4.00 -2.19
N PRO A 53 0.23 -2.92 -1.43
CA PRO A 53 -0.59 -1.72 -1.38
C PRO A 53 -0.70 -1.00 -2.73
N ASP A 54 0.32 -1.09 -3.57
CA ASP A 54 0.35 -0.54 -4.94
C ASP A 54 -0.68 -1.22 -5.83
N ARG A 55 -0.75 -2.55 -5.79
CA ARG A 55 -1.71 -3.34 -6.55
C ARG A 55 -3.13 -3.09 -6.08
N ALA A 56 -3.36 -2.98 -4.77
CA ALA A 56 -4.67 -2.65 -4.20
C ALA A 56 -5.15 -1.29 -4.72
N LEU A 57 -4.35 -0.24 -4.54
CA LEU A 57 -4.69 1.10 -5.02
C LEU A 57 -4.97 1.13 -6.52
N PHE A 58 -4.11 0.50 -7.33
CA PHE A 58 -4.33 0.45 -8.78
C PHE A 58 -5.65 -0.24 -9.15
N GLN A 59 -5.99 -1.35 -8.49
CA GLN A 59 -7.24 -2.06 -8.74
C GLN A 59 -8.47 -1.20 -8.43
N ASP A 60 -8.42 -0.39 -7.37
CA ASP A 60 -9.52 0.47 -6.94
C ASP A 60 -9.72 1.68 -7.87
N ILE A 61 -8.63 2.22 -8.45
CA ILE A 61 -8.69 3.45 -9.24
C ILE A 61 -8.69 3.23 -10.76
N ARG A 62 -8.25 2.08 -11.28
CA ARG A 62 -8.04 1.86 -12.74
C ARG A 62 -9.26 2.18 -13.60
N ARG A 63 -10.47 2.07 -13.05
CA ARG A 63 -11.74 2.35 -13.76
C ARG A 63 -11.93 3.82 -14.15
N TYR A 64 -11.24 4.74 -13.48
CA TYR A 64 -11.32 6.18 -13.76
C TYR A 64 -10.39 6.61 -14.92
N PHE A 65 -9.62 5.68 -15.46
CA PHE A 65 -8.60 5.94 -16.47
C PHE A 65 -8.91 5.15 -17.75
N PRO A 66 -8.71 5.75 -18.94
CA PRO A 66 -8.82 5.03 -20.19
C PRO A 66 -7.75 3.93 -20.24
N ILE A 67 -8.06 2.82 -20.93
CA ILE A 67 -7.17 1.65 -21.01
C ILE A 67 -5.76 2.00 -21.49
N THR A 68 -5.64 3.02 -22.35
CA THR A 68 -4.37 3.53 -22.90
C THR A 68 -3.50 4.22 -21.85
N ALA A 69 -4.08 4.77 -20.78
CA ALA A 69 -3.34 5.43 -19.69
C ALA A 69 -3.06 4.50 -18.51
N GLN A 70 -3.72 3.33 -18.41
CA GLN A 70 -3.62 2.45 -17.24
C GLN A 70 -2.20 1.98 -16.95
N ALA A 71 -1.36 1.76 -17.98
CA ALA A 71 0.05 1.39 -17.78
C ALA A 71 0.86 2.52 -17.09
N GLN A 72 0.66 3.77 -17.52
CA GLN A 72 1.30 4.94 -16.91
C GLN A 72 0.83 5.15 -15.47
N VAL A 73 -0.48 4.97 -15.21
CA VAL A 73 -1.07 5.06 -13.88
C VAL A 73 -0.52 3.98 -12.96
N ALA A 74 -0.43 2.72 -13.43
CA ALA A 74 0.12 1.62 -12.65
C ALA A 74 1.58 1.87 -12.26
N TRP A 75 2.38 2.42 -13.19
CA TRP A 75 3.76 2.82 -12.89
C TRP A 75 3.82 3.93 -11.84
N ALA A 76 3.07 5.02 -12.01
CA ALA A 76 3.04 6.13 -11.06
C ALA A 76 2.57 5.72 -9.66
N VAL A 77 1.58 4.83 -9.58
CA VAL A 77 1.12 4.23 -8.32
C VAL A 77 2.22 3.39 -7.67
N ARG A 78 2.89 2.53 -8.43
CA ARG A 78 3.99 1.71 -7.91
C ARG A 78 5.11 2.56 -7.33
N GLU A 79 5.56 3.58 -8.05
CA GLU A 79 6.63 4.47 -7.59
C GLU A 79 6.23 5.23 -6.31
N GLY A 80 5.04 5.85 -6.31
CA GLY A 80 4.60 6.66 -5.17
C GLY A 80 4.26 5.83 -3.93
N VAL A 81 3.67 4.64 -4.10
CA VAL A 81 3.41 3.72 -2.99
C VAL A 81 4.71 3.10 -2.49
N GLY A 82 5.63 2.71 -3.39
CA GLY A 82 6.95 2.20 -3.02
C GLY A 82 7.75 3.18 -2.17
N ALA A 83 7.74 4.48 -2.53
CA ALA A 83 8.36 5.52 -1.72
C ALA A 83 7.72 5.68 -0.34
N ALA A 84 6.40 5.46 -0.22
CA ALA A 84 5.70 5.49 1.06
C ALA A 84 6.01 4.27 1.94
N VAL A 85 6.10 3.08 1.33
CA VAL A 85 6.49 1.84 2.00
C VAL A 85 7.91 1.96 2.55
N GLY A 86 8.88 2.37 1.72
CA GLY A 86 10.27 2.52 2.15
C GLY A 86 10.43 3.52 3.30
N PHE A 87 9.69 4.64 3.26
CA PHE A 87 9.68 5.57 4.38
C PHE A 87 9.17 4.93 5.68
N ILE A 88 8.09 4.14 5.63
CA ILE A 88 7.57 3.48 6.84
C ILE A 88 8.54 2.40 7.34
N GLU A 89 9.14 1.63 6.44
CA GLU A 89 10.16 0.64 6.79
C GLU A 89 11.34 1.28 7.54
N GLU A 90 11.86 2.40 7.05
CA GLU A 90 12.90 3.17 7.74
C GLU A 90 12.45 3.64 9.14
N GLN A 91 11.20 4.10 9.29
CA GLN A 91 10.67 4.51 10.61
C GLN A 91 10.48 3.31 11.56
N LEU A 92 10.09 2.14 11.04
CA LEU A 92 9.95 0.90 11.79
C LEU A 92 11.31 0.42 12.31
N GLU A 93 12.33 0.41 11.45
CA GLU A 93 13.70 0.04 11.79
C GLU A 93 14.31 1.00 12.83
N ALA A 94 13.98 2.28 12.76
CA ALA A 94 14.35 3.27 13.78
C ALA A 94 13.64 3.08 15.13
N GLY A 95 12.74 2.09 15.25
CA GLY A 95 12.06 1.74 16.50
C GLY A 95 10.89 2.65 16.88
N ALA A 96 10.42 3.50 15.95
CA ALA A 96 9.46 4.57 16.24
C ALA A 96 8.03 4.08 16.57
N LEU A 97 7.68 2.84 16.19
CA LEU A 97 6.28 2.36 16.23
C LEU A 97 6.00 1.29 17.29
N ASP A 98 6.96 0.40 17.59
CA ASP A 98 6.76 -0.76 18.49
C ASP A 98 7.74 -0.78 19.69
N GLY A 99 8.49 0.30 19.93
CA GLY A 99 9.51 0.34 21.00
C GLY A 99 10.65 -0.66 20.77
N GLY A 100 10.89 -1.06 19.51
CA GLY A 100 11.94 -1.98 19.10
C GLY A 100 11.64 -3.47 19.26
N ILE A 101 10.42 -3.87 19.67
CA ILE A 101 10.07 -5.29 19.79
C ILE A 101 9.56 -5.81 18.44
N ALA A 102 10.40 -6.58 17.74
CA ALA A 102 9.98 -7.27 16.52
C ALA A 102 8.80 -8.21 16.80
N ARG A 103 7.78 -8.18 15.93
CA ARG A 103 6.62 -9.07 15.98
C ARG A 103 6.54 -9.91 14.71
N CYS A 104 6.07 -11.15 14.87
CA CYS A 104 5.86 -12.06 13.76
C CYS A 104 4.85 -11.49 12.75
N ARG A 105 5.22 -11.40 11.46
CA ARG A 105 4.40 -10.84 10.37
C ARG A 105 3.23 -11.72 9.90
N ALA A 106 2.97 -12.84 10.59
CA ALA A 106 1.87 -13.74 10.25
C ALA A 106 0.52 -13.24 10.79
N THR A 107 -0.55 -13.47 10.02
CA THR A 107 -1.92 -13.42 10.52
C THR A 107 -2.39 -14.81 10.93
N THR A 108 -3.11 -14.88 12.05
CA THR A 108 -3.74 -16.13 12.52
C THR A 108 -4.92 -16.52 11.63
N ARG A 109 -5.39 -17.77 11.72
CA ARG A 109 -6.60 -18.24 11.01
C ARG A 109 -7.87 -17.41 11.28
N LYS A 110 -7.90 -16.66 12.39
CA LYS A 110 -8.99 -15.74 12.76
C LYS A 110 -8.74 -14.29 12.29
N GLY A 111 -7.74 -14.05 11.44
CA GLY A 111 -7.39 -12.74 10.89
C GLY A 111 -6.66 -11.81 11.87
N LYS A 112 -6.34 -12.26 13.09
CA LYS A 112 -5.62 -11.43 14.08
C LYS A 112 -4.11 -11.50 13.86
N PRO A 113 -3.36 -10.40 14.06
CA PRO A 113 -1.90 -10.39 13.98
C PRO A 113 -1.27 -11.33 15.01
N CYS A 114 -0.19 -12.02 14.64
CA CYS A 114 0.53 -12.88 15.56
C CYS A 114 1.26 -12.04 16.61
N GLN A 115 1.07 -12.38 17.89
CA GLN A 115 1.67 -11.66 19.02
C GLN A 115 3.02 -12.25 19.46
N ARG A 116 3.56 -13.24 18.73
CA ARG A 116 4.81 -13.91 19.10
C ARG A 116 5.99 -13.15 18.51
N THR A 117 7.08 -13.07 19.28
CA THR A 117 8.37 -12.55 18.81
C THR A 117 8.90 -13.46 17.70
N PRO A 118 9.36 -12.91 16.57
CA PRO A 118 9.98 -13.67 15.51
C PRO A 118 11.37 -14.16 15.94
N LEU A 119 11.93 -15.09 15.17
CA LEU A 119 13.30 -15.53 15.38
C LEU A 119 14.28 -14.36 15.07
N PRO A 120 15.50 -14.36 15.66
CA PRO A 120 16.53 -13.39 15.29
C PRO A 120 16.74 -13.37 13.76
N GLU A 121 16.83 -12.16 13.18
CA GLU A 121 17.03 -11.93 11.74
C GLU A 121 15.91 -12.47 10.83
N ARG A 122 14.74 -12.80 11.39
CA ARG A 122 13.60 -13.36 10.66
C ARG A 122 12.33 -12.56 10.90
N ASP A 123 11.38 -12.71 9.98
CA ASP A 123 10.10 -12.01 10.02
C ASP A 123 9.01 -12.81 10.75
N TYR A 124 9.24 -14.11 10.97
CA TYR A 124 8.24 -15.04 11.50
C TYR A 124 8.72 -15.77 12.76
N CYS A 125 7.78 -16.09 13.65
CA CYS A 125 8.04 -16.92 14.83
C CYS A 125 8.17 -18.41 14.47
N PRO A 126 8.63 -19.28 15.38
CA PRO A 126 8.85 -20.70 15.09
C PRO A 126 7.63 -21.43 14.51
N SER A 127 6.41 -21.03 14.87
CA SER A 127 5.18 -21.64 14.33
C SER A 127 4.79 -21.16 12.93
N HIS A 128 5.35 -20.04 12.46
CA HIS A 128 5.05 -19.45 11.16
C HIS A 128 6.26 -19.41 10.21
N GLN A 129 7.35 -20.08 10.56
CA GLN A 129 8.57 -20.16 9.73
C GLN A 129 8.32 -20.63 8.28
N HIS A 130 7.25 -21.41 8.04
CA HIS A 130 6.89 -21.91 6.72
C HIS A 130 6.38 -20.83 5.76
N LEU A 131 5.97 -19.66 6.28
CA LEU A 131 5.50 -18.55 5.46
C LEU A 131 6.64 -17.85 4.73
N GLU A 132 7.88 -17.90 5.25
CA GLU A 132 9.05 -17.31 4.56
C GLU A 132 9.32 -17.97 3.22
N SER A 133 9.16 -19.29 3.14
CA SER A 133 9.41 -20.07 1.92
C SER A 133 8.38 -19.79 0.81
N SER A 134 7.19 -19.29 1.16
CA SER A 134 6.14 -18.98 0.18
C SER A 134 6.33 -17.62 -0.50
N THR A 135 7.09 -16.71 0.11
CA THR A 135 7.25 -15.34 -0.41
C THR A 135 8.22 -15.24 -1.59
N LEU A 136 9.15 -16.20 -1.73
CA LEU A 136 10.14 -16.22 -2.82
C LEU A 136 9.56 -16.67 -4.19
N ALA A 137 8.27 -17.02 -4.26
CA ALA A 137 7.65 -17.61 -5.46
C ALA A 137 6.60 -16.72 -6.17
N ALA A 138 6.54 -15.40 -5.92
CA ALA A 138 5.47 -14.55 -6.44
C ALA A 138 5.93 -13.23 -7.09
#